data_AF-A0AAV5S0M5-F1
#
_entry.id   AF-A0AAV5S0M5-F1
#
_cell.length_a   1.000
_cell.length_b   1.000
_cell.length_c   1.000
_cell.angle_alpha   90.00
_cell.angle_beta   90.00
_cell.angle_gamma   90.00
#
_symmetry.space_group_name_H-M   'P 1'
#
loop_
_entity.id
_entity.type
_entity.pdbx_description
1 polymer ?
#
loop_
_entity_poly.entity_id
_entity_poly.type
_entity_poly.pdbx_seq_one_letter_code
_entity_poly.pdbx_strand_id
1 'polypeptide(L)'
;MKVQPIYLGPFQIVKVIGDNAYELDLPSSVKKHRVINVKWLKPLRTRAAGKYPKELPRTSVERMIRANEVTAILGYDQARQVYYCQMQDVNP
;
A
#
# COMPACT_ATOMS: atom_id res chain seq x y z
N MET A 1 16.97 -23.04 -7.03
CA MET A 1 16.20 -22.13 -6.16
C MET A 1 16.86 -20.76 -6.17
N LYS A 2 16.14 -19.69 -6.55
CA LYS A 2 16.68 -18.32 -6.59
C LYS A 2 16.24 -17.61 -5.31
N VAL A 3 17.13 -17.54 -4.31
CA VAL A 3 16.85 -16.85 -3.04
C VAL A 3 16.92 -15.35 -3.31
N GLN A 4 15.79 -14.67 -3.17
CA GLN A 4 15.77 -13.22 -3.24
C GLN A 4 16.35 -12.63 -1.95
N PRO A 5 17.10 -11.52 -2.03
CA PRO A 5 17.61 -10.84 -0.84
C PRO A 5 16.46 -10.36 0.04
N ILE A 6 16.50 -10.78 1.30
CA ILE A 6 15.51 -10.40 2.33
C ILE A 6 15.90 -9.04 2.89
N TYR A 7 15.00 -8.05 2.76
CA TYR A 7 15.15 -6.76 3.41
C TYR A 7 14.41 -6.79 4.75
N LEU A 8 15.07 -6.28 5.79
CA LEU A 8 14.52 -6.23 7.14
C LEU A 8 13.83 -4.88 7.34
N GLY A 9 12.53 -4.92 7.62
CA GLY A 9 11.74 -3.84 8.18
C GLY A 9 11.71 -2.50 7.43
N PRO A 10 10.68 -1.69 7.66
CA PRO A 10 10.86 -0.25 7.56
C PRO A 10 11.60 0.24 8.82
N PHE A 11 12.73 0.91 8.63
CA PHE A 11 13.42 1.63 9.69
C PHE A 11 13.42 3.11 9.37
N GLN A 12 13.25 3.94 10.39
CA GLN A 12 13.30 5.39 10.24
C GLN A 12 14.76 5.86 10.17
N ILE A 13 15.01 6.87 9.35
CA ILE A 13 16.31 7.55 9.29
C ILE A 13 16.34 8.58 10.42
N VAL A 14 17.31 8.43 11.32
CA VAL A 14 17.55 9.36 12.43
C VAL A 14 18.44 10.51 11.97
N LYS A 15 19.49 10.20 11.20
CA LYS A 15 20.49 11.18 10.78
C LYS A 15 21.13 10.82 9.44
N VAL A 16 21.48 11.84 8.66
CA VAL A 16 22.29 11.70 7.44
C VAL A 16 23.77 11.87 7.79
N ILE A 17 24.60 10.91 7.40
CA ILE A 17 26.04 10.89 7.70
C ILE A 17 26.82 10.99 6.38
N GLY A 18 27.21 12.21 6.04
CA GLY A 18 27.81 12.53 4.74
C GLY A 18 26.88 12.15 3.58
N ASP A 19 27.46 11.82 2.43
CA ASP A 19 26.67 11.47 1.24
C ASP A 19 26.36 9.95 1.16
N ASN A 20 27.25 9.16 1.78
CA ASN A 20 27.33 7.70 1.81
C ASN A 20 26.33 6.93 2.69
N ALA A 21 25.93 7.50 3.82
CA ALA A 21 25.42 6.70 4.93
C ALA A 21 24.31 7.40 5.70
N TYR A 22 23.46 6.57 6.31
CA TYR A 22 22.35 7.00 7.14
C TYR A 22 22.38 6.26 8.46
N GLU A 23 22.13 6.99 9.54
CA GLU A 23 21.85 6.39 10.85
C GLU A 23 20.37 6.03 10.91
N LEU A 24 20.08 4.76 11.21
CA LEU A 24 18.73 4.23 11.32
C LEU A 24 18.33 4.02 12.79
N ASP A 25 17.04 4.16 13.06
CA ASP A 25 16.48 3.74 14.34
C ASP A 25 16.25 2.23 14.33
N LEU A 26 17.25 1.50 14.81
CA LEU A 26 17.17 0.06 14.98
C LEU A 26 16.75 -0.26 16.43
N PRO A 27 15.82 -1.21 16.64
CA PRO A 27 15.47 -1.64 17.98
C PRO A 27 16.70 -2.25 18.67
N SER A 28 16.77 -2.12 20.00
CA SER A 28 17.89 -2.61 20.81
C SER A 28 18.13 -4.13 20.70
N SER A 29 17.14 -4.88 20.21
CA SER A 29 17.26 -6.30 19.89
C SER A 29 18.19 -6.59 18.71
N VAL A 30 18.46 -5.60 17.84
CA VAL A 30 19.29 -5.76 16.66
C VAL A 30 20.74 -5.40 16.99
N LYS A 31 21.62 -6.41 17.06
CA LYS A 31 23.06 -6.25 17.35
C LYS A 31 23.88 -5.65 16.19
N LYS A 32 23.25 -4.98 15.22
CA LYS A 32 23.93 -4.37 14.06
C LYS A 32 24.21 -2.90 14.31
N HIS A 33 25.23 -2.37 13.63
CA HIS A 33 25.51 -0.95 13.64
C HIS A 33 24.33 -0.15 13.08
N ARG A 34 24.03 1.00 13.71
CA ARG A 34 22.95 1.91 13.32
C ARG A 34 23.26 2.70 12.04
N VAL A 35 24.54 2.92 11.76
CA VAL A 35 24.98 3.62 10.53
C VAL A 35 25.14 2.62 9.40
N ILE A 36 24.32 2.76 8.36
CA ILE A 36 24.28 1.86 7.20
C ILE A 36 24.50 2.66 5.91
N ASN A 37 25.33 2.10 5.02
CA ASN A 37 25.58 2.69 3.71
C ASN A 37 24.34 2.61 2.81
N VAL A 38 24.07 3.66 2.03
CA VAL A 38 22.93 3.79 1.13
C VAL A 38 22.75 2.61 0.16
N LYS A 39 23.85 1.95 -0.26
CA LYS A 39 23.83 0.77 -1.14
C LYS A 39 23.04 -0.41 -0.56
N TRP A 40 22.93 -0.50 0.76
CA TRP A 40 22.19 -1.56 1.47
C TRP A 40 20.79 -1.14 1.90
N LEU A 41 20.41 0.11 1.62
CA LEU A 41 19.10 0.64 1.95
C LEU A 41 18.23 0.63 0.71
N LYS A 42 16.94 0.39 0.92
CA LYS A 42 15.92 0.54 -0.11
C LYS A 42 14.88 1.52 0.42
N PRO A 43 14.52 2.57 -0.35
CA PRO A 43 13.48 3.48 0.09
C PRO A 43 12.20 2.68 0.32
N LEU A 44 11.60 2.88 1.49
CA LEU A 44 10.28 2.33 1.77
C LEU A 44 9.31 3.00 0.81
N ARG A 45 8.94 2.28 -0.23
CA ARG A 45 7.79 2.65 -1.04
C ARG A 45 6.58 2.29 -0.23
N THR A 46 6.10 3.22 0.60
CA THR A 46 4.73 3.17 1.10
C THR A 46 3.87 2.96 -0.13
N ARG A 47 3.19 1.81 -0.20
CA ARG A 47 2.28 1.52 -1.30
C ARG A 47 1.30 2.68 -1.33
N ALA A 48 1.37 3.52 -2.36
CA ALA A 48 0.39 4.56 -2.57
C ALA A 48 -0.99 3.93 -2.38
N ALA A 49 -1.85 4.60 -1.62
CA ALA A 49 -3.26 4.24 -1.52
C ALA A 49 -3.78 4.08 -2.95
N GLY A 50 -4.14 2.85 -3.35
CA GLY A 50 -4.51 2.51 -4.73
C GLY A 50 -3.71 1.37 -5.40
N LYS A 51 -2.69 0.78 -4.74
CA LYS A 51 -1.95 -0.36 -5.32
C LYS A 51 -2.56 -1.75 -5.04
N TYR A 52 -3.65 -1.80 -4.29
CA TYR A 52 -4.43 -3.02 -4.08
C TYR A 52 -5.85 -2.75 -4.57
N PRO A 53 -6.54 -3.80 -5.03
CA PRO A 53 -7.95 -3.65 -5.30
C PRO A 53 -8.66 -3.14 -4.05
N LYS A 54 -9.40 -2.03 -4.17
CA LYS A 54 -10.30 -1.53 -3.13
C LYS A 54 -11.31 -2.62 -2.81
N GLU A 55 -11.72 -2.73 -1.55
CA GLU A 55 -12.83 -3.63 -1.23
C GLU A 55 -14.14 -3.13 -1.84
N LEU A 56 -15.03 -4.08 -2.19
CA LEU A 56 -16.41 -3.77 -2.57
C LEU A 56 -17.09 -3.01 -1.42
N PRO A 57 -17.81 -1.90 -1.70
CA PRO A 57 -18.63 -1.27 -0.68
C PRO A 57 -19.74 -2.22 -0.23
N ARG A 58 -19.78 -2.53 1.07
CA ARG A 58 -20.69 -3.53 1.61
C ARG A 58 -22.01 -2.88 2.02
N THR A 59 -21.94 -1.69 2.60
CA THR A 59 -23.12 -0.97 3.10
C THR A 59 -23.73 -0.03 2.05
N SER A 60 -25.00 0.35 2.24
CA SER A 60 -25.67 1.35 1.40
C SER A 60 -25.04 2.74 1.52
N VAL A 61 -24.58 3.10 2.73
CA VAL A 61 -23.91 4.38 2.99
C VAL A 61 -22.57 4.46 2.25
N GLU A 62 -21.76 3.40 2.31
CA GLU A 62 -20.49 3.32 1.57
C GLU A 62 -20.72 3.41 0.06
N ARG A 63 -21.75 2.74 -0.46
CA ARG A 63 -22.12 2.81 -1.88
C ARG A 63 -22.47 4.24 -2.31
N MET A 64 -23.18 4.99 -1.47
CA MET A 64 -23.55 6.38 -1.76
C MET A 64 -22.33 7.31 -1.74
N ILE A 65 -21.44 7.17 -0.75
CA ILE A 65 -20.22 7.97 -0.65
C ILE A 65 -19.26 7.67 -1.82
N ARG A 66 -19.19 6.40 -2.24
CA ARG A 66 -18.29 5.92 -3.30
C ARG A 66 -18.96 5.86 -4.68
N ALA A 67 -20.08 6.55 -4.87
CA ALA A 67 -20.78 6.58 -6.17
C ALA A 67 -19.88 7.12 -7.30
N ASN A 68 -18.95 8.03 -6.97
CA ASN A 68 -17.95 8.56 -7.91
C ASN A 68 -16.94 7.51 -8.39
N GLU A 69 -16.85 6.35 -7.74
CA GLU A 69 -15.96 5.25 -8.15
C GLU A 69 -16.62 4.28 -9.14
N VAL A 70 -17.88 4.50 -9.50
CA VAL A 70 -18.58 3.69 -10.51
C VAL A 70 -18.00 3.99 -11.89
N THR A 71 -17.46 2.96 -12.56
CA THR A 71 -16.89 3.09 -13.90
C THR A 71 -17.87 2.69 -15.00
N ALA A 72 -18.79 1.77 -14.71
CA ALA A 72 -19.81 1.32 -15.65
C ALA A 72 -21.06 0.78 -14.95
N ILE A 73 -22.21 0.87 -15.61
CA ILE A 73 -23.45 0.19 -15.22
C ILE A 73 -23.53 -1.11 -16.03
N LEU A 74 -23.55 -2.25 -15.35
CA LEU A 74 -23.59 -3.58 -15.96
C LEU A 74 -25.03 -4.05 -16.23
N GLY A 75 -25.99 -3.56 -15.45
CA GLY A 75 -27.39 -3.94 -15.62
C GLY A 75 -28.28 -3.32 -14.55
N TYR A 76 -29.59 -3.52 -14.73
CA TYR A 76 -30.61 -3.00 -13.84
C TYR A 76 -31.68 -4.06 -13.60
N ASP A 77 -31.97 -4.31 -12.32
CA ASP A 77 -33.06 -5.17 -11.89
C ASP A 77 -34.30 -4.31 -11.61
N GLN A 78 -35.30 -4.41 -12.49
CA GLN A 78 -36.58 -3.67 -12.38
C GLN A 78 -37.42 -4.09 -11.18
N ALA A 79 -37.37 -5.36 -10.77
CA ALA A 79 -38.19 -5.84 -9.64
C ALA A 79 -37.64 -5.31 -8.31
N ARG A 80 -36.31 -5.22 -8.19
CA ARG A 80 -35.64 -4.77 -6.97
C ARG A 80 -35.24 -3.30 -7.00
N GLN A 81 -35.37 -2.63 -8.16
CA GLN A 81 -34.91 -1.26 -8.38
C GLN A 81 -33.41 -1.08 -8.05
N VAL A 82 -32.58 -2.08 -8.40
CA VAL A 82 -31.14 -2.10 -8.10
C VAL A 82 -30.31 -2.06 -9.37
N TYR A 83 -29.30 -1.19 -9.39
CA TYR A 83 -28.28 -1.15 -10.45
C TYR A 83 -27.08 -2.02 -10.05
N TYR A 84 -26.62 -2.83 -11.00
CA TYR A 84 -25.35 -3.54 -10.90
C TYR A 84 -24.27 -2.68 -11.54
N CYS A 85 -23.24 -2.31 -10.78
CA CYS A 85 -22.21 -1.38 -11.20
C CYS A 85 -20.82 -2.02 -11.12
N GLN A 86 -19.94 -1.66 -12.05
CA GLN A 86 -18.52 -1.92 -11.97
C GLN A 86 -17.85 -0.78 -11.19
N MET A 87 -17.01 -1.13 -10.22
CA MET A 87 -16.30 -0.17 -9.38
C MET A 87 -14.82 -0.09 -9.76
N GLN A 88 -14.25 1.09 -9.66
CA GLN A 88 -12.84 1.36 -9.97
C GLN A 88 -11.91 0.59 -9.03
N ASP A 89 -10.93 -0.10 -9.61
CA ASP A 89 -9.88 -0.82 -8.89
C ASP A 89 -10.43 -1.79 -7.84
N VAL A 90 -11.59 -2.42 -8.03
CA VAL A 90 -12.12 -3.42 -7.07
C VAL A 90 -11.85 -4.86 -7.51
N ASN A 91 -11.57 -5.07 -8.80
CA ASN A 91 -11.25 -6.39 -9.34
C ASN A 91 -9.73 -6.53 -9.57
N PRO A 92 -9.10 -7.61 -9.09
CA PRO A 92 -7.66 -7.87 -9.24
C PRO A 92 -7.23 -8.15 -10.69
#